data_AF-A0A951JQS3-F1
#
_entry.id   AF-A0A951JQS3-F1
#
_cell.length_a   1.000
_cell.length_b   1.000
_cell.length_c   1.000
_cell.angle_alpha   90.00
_cell.angle_beta   90.00
_cell.angle_gamma   90.00
#
_symmetry.space_group_name_H-M   'P 1'
#
loop_
_entity.id
_entity.type
_entity.pdbx_description
1 polymer ?
#
loop_
_entity_poly.entity_id
_entity_poly.type
_entity_poly.pdbx_seq_one_letter_code
_entity_poly.pdbx_strand_id
1 'polypeptide(L)'
;RYAGNVHLDVDAVLLGELAFAPFNRLVVGGTDLGPRTLWLMGIVLLLNAAFILAFYKELKLTTFDAALAGALGFAPGLIHYLFMTLVSVTAVGAFDAVGSVLVVALMIAPPASAYLLTDRLPRMIGLSMGLGVVSALAGYWMSWLLDVSIAGSMATMTGVVFLLVFLLAPERGLVAIARRRARQRWEFAQTMLAIHLLNHEASPEAEVESREAHLHEHLRWEPDFARQVVRGAERTGLLTRAAGERLALTERGRAAAREAVGVSG
;
A
#
# COMPACT_ATOMS: atom_id res chain seq x y z
N ARG A 1 25.16 -16.04 42.38
CA ARG A 1 25.87 -16.34 41.12
C ARG A 1 25.30 -17.64 40.54
N TYR A 2 24.04 -17.63 40.06
CA TYR A 2 23.30 -18.82 39.61
C TYR A 2 22.42 -18.50 38.38
N ALA A 3 22.99 -17.86 37.36
CA ALA A 3 22.26 -17.55 36.12
C ALA A 3 23.17 -17.61 34.86
N GLY A 4 24.25 -18.40 34.92
CA GLY A 4 25.23 -18.48 33.82
C GLY A 4 24.94 -19.57 32.78
N ASN A 5 24.13 -20.58 33.12
CA ASN A 5 23.92 -21.79 32.31
C ASN A 5 22.43 -22.09 32.07
N VAL A 6 21.61 -21.06 31.83
CA VAL A 6 20.33 -21.32 31.17
C VAL A 6 20.63 -21.22 29.67
N HIS A 7 20.82 -22.37 29.02
CA HIS A 7 20.75 -22.47 27.56
C HIS A 7 19.30 -22.15 27.19
N LEU A 8 18.99 -20.86 27.05
CA LEU A 8 17.82 -20.44 26.28
C LEU A 8 18.17 -20.74 24.84
N ASP A 9 17.58 -21.79 24.28
CA ASP A 9 17.69 -22.07 22.86
C ASP A 9 16.98 -20.92 22.12
N VAL A 10 17.77 -19.90 21.78
CA VAL A 10 17.29 -18.69 21.10
C VAL A 10 16.60 -19.10 19.80
N ASP A 11 17.08 -20.15 19.16
CA ASP A 11 16.50 -20.73 17.95
C ASP A 11 15.09 -21.30 18.21
N ALA A 12 14.85 -21.96 19.34
CA ALA A 12 13.51 -22.46 19.70
C ALA A 12 12.51 -21.32 19.94
N VAL A 13 12.95 -20.20 20.53
CA VAL A 13 12.09 -19.03 20.83
C VAL A 13 11.86 -18.15 19.60
N LEU A 14 12.88 -18.00 18.74
CA LEU A 14 12.80 -17.13 17.56
C LEU A 14 12.16 -17.83 16.35
N LEU A 15 12.48 -19.10 16.11
CA LEU A 15 12.02 -19.85 14.93
C LEU A 15 10.77 -20.69 15.20
N GLY A 16 10.43 -20.89 16.48
CA GLY A 16 9.27 -21.68 16.91
C GLY A 16 9.39 -23.17 16.62
N GLU A 17 8.38 -23.94 17.06
CA GLU A 17 8.35 -25.39 16.87
C GLU A 17 7.75 -25.82 15.52
N LEU A 18 7.68 -24.93 14.54
CA LEU A 18 6.96 -25.20 13.28
C LEU A 18 7.52 -26.42 12.54
N ALA A 19 8.84 -26.63 12.63
CA ALA A 19 9.52 -27.81 12.06
C ALA A 19 9.12 -29.12 12.76
N PHE A 20 8.68 -29.07 14.02
CA PHE A 20 8.26 -30.23 14.80
C PHE A 20 6.76 -30.53 14.72
N ALA A 21 5.97 -29.68 14.05
CA ALA A 21 4.54 -29.88 13.87
C ALA A 21 4.15 -31.27 13.32
N PRO A 22 4.89 -31.90 12.38
CA PRO A 22 4.58 -33.26 11.92
C PRO A 22 4.72 -34.34 12.99
N PHE A 23 5.54 -34.10 14.03
CA PHE A 23 5.81 -35.08 15.09
C PHE A 23 4.87 -34.91 16.29
N ASN A 24 4.40 -33.69 16.57
CA ASN A 24 3.45 -33.42 17.64
C ASN A 24 2.01 -33.68 17.18
N ARG A 25 1.62 -34.96 17.18
CA ARG A 25 0.33 -35.42 16.66
C ARG A 25 -0.72 -35.60 17.76
N LEU A 26 -1.97 -35.24 17.44
CA LEU A 26 -3.12 -35.40 18.32
C LEU A 26 -3.72 -36.79 18.10
N VAL A 27 -3.55 -37.67 19.08
CA VAL A 27 -4.16 -39.02 19.05
C VAL A 27 -5.32 -39.08 20.02
N VAL A 28 -6.53 -39.35 19.51
CA VAL A 28 -7.75 -39.48 20.32
C VAL A 28 -8.34 -40.87 20.07
N GLY A 29 -8.53 -41.65 21.14
CA GLY A 29 -9.12 -42.99 21.05
C GLY A 29 -8.35 -43.96 20.14
N GLY A 30 -7.03 -43.78 20.00
CA GLY A 30 -6.18 -44.60 19.12
C GLY A 30 -6.15 -44.15 17.65
N THR A 31 -6.90 -43.11 17.28
CA THR A 31 -6.88 -42.52 15.93
C THR A 31 -6.02 -41.26 15.90
N ASP A 32 -5.13 -41.16 14.90
CA ASP A 32 -4.28 -40.00 14.66
C ASP A 32 -5.03 -38.95 13.83
N LEU A 33 -5.26 -37.78 14.43
CA LEU A 33 -6.01 -36.66 13.84
C LEU A 33 -5.07 -35.59 13.24
N GLY A 34 -3.77 -35.88 13.12
CA GLY A 34 -2.77 -34.98 12.58
C GLY A 34 -2.14 -34.03 13.61
N PRO A 35 -1.44 -32.98 13.16
CA PRO A 35 -0.70 -32.07 14.04
C PRO A 35 -1.59 -31.39 15.09
N ARG A 36 -1.18 -31.42 16.36
CA ARG A 36 -1.89 -30.77 17.47
C ARG A 36 -2.05 -29.26 17.25
N THR A 37 -1.00 -28.62 16.73
CA THR A 37 -0.96 -27.18 16.44
C THR A 37 -2.02 -26.75 15.43
N LEU A 38 -2.34 -27.61 14.45
CA LEU A 38 -3.40 -27.33 13.46
C LEU A 38 -4.77 -27.18 14.14
N TRP A 39 -5.08 -28.08 15.08
CA TRP A 39 -6.33 -28.04 15.83
C TRP A 39 -6.40 -26.84 16.79
N LEU A 40 -5.31 -26.57 17.53
CA LEU A 40 -5.25 -25.42 18.43
C LEU A 40 -5.45 -24.09 17.69
N MET A 41 -4.66 -23.85 16.64
CA MET A 41 -4.77 -22.62 15.84
C MET A 41 -6.07 -22.57 15.03
N GLY A 42 -6.60 -23.73 14.62
CA GLY A 42 -7.91 -23.83 13.98
C GLY A 42 -9.05 -23.40 14.91
N ILE A 43 -9.04 -23.83 16.17
CA ILE A 43 -10.03 -23.40 17.18
C ILE A 43 -9.90 -21.90 17.44
N VAL A 44 -8.67 -21.38 17.59
CA VAL A 44 -8.42 -19.95 17.76
C VAL A 44 -8.93 -19.14 16.56
N LEU A 45 -8.69 -19.62 15.34
CA LEU A 45 -9.22 -19.00 14.12
C LEU A 45 -10.75 -18.97 14.12
N LEU A 46 -11.40 -20.09 14.46
CA LEU A 46 -12.87 -20.15 14.53
C LEU A 46 -13.43 -19.22 15.59
N LEU A 47 -12.78 -19.14 16.76
CA LEU A 47 -13.17 -18.25 17.85
C LEU A 47 -13.00 -16.78 17.41
N ASN A 48 -11.89 -16.43 16.77
CA ASN A 48 -11.65 -15.11 16.19
C ASN A 48 -12.70 -14.74 15.15
N ALA A 49 -12.98 -15.65 14.21
CA ALA A 49 -13.95 -15.44 13.15
C ALA A 49 -15.35 -15.25 13.75
N ALA A 50 -15.77 -16.11 14.69
CA ALA A 50 -17.05 -16.01 15.36
C ALA A 50 -17.20 -14.69 16.11
N PHE A 51 -16.17 -14.27 16.85
CA PHE A 51 -16.16 -12.98 17.55
C PHE A 51 -16.28 -11.80 16.57
N ILE A 52 -15.47 -11.77 15.52
CA ILE A 52 -15.50 -10.69 14.52
C ILE A 52 -16.86 -10.65 13.81
N LEU A 53 -17.44 -11.80 13.45
CA LEU A 53 -18.75 -11.87 12.81
C LEU A 53 -19.87 -11.39 13.74
N ALA A 54 -19.85 -11.81 15.01
CA ALA A 54 -20.87 -11.45 15.99
C ALA A 54 -20.80 -9.97 16.37
N PHE A 55 -19.60 -9.42 16.56
CA PHE A 55 -19.37 -8.05 17.04
C PHE A 55 -18.87 -7.11 15.94
N TYR A 56 -19.12 -7.42 14.66
CA TYR A 56 -18.56 -6.66 13.54
C TYR A 56 -18.94 -5.17 13.57
N LYS A 57 -20.20 -4.87 13.89
CA LYS A 57 -20.75 -3.51 13.89
C LYS A 57 -20.18 -2.71 15.06
N GLU A 58 -20.09 -3.35 16.21
CA GLU A 58 -19.57 -2.85 17.48
C GLU A 58 -18.08 -2.55 17.36
N LEU A 59 -17.28 -3.49 16.85
CA LEU A 59 -15.84 -3.32 16.62
C LEU A 59 -15.57 -2.17 15.67
N LYS A 60 -16.30 -2.12 14.54
CA LYS A 60 -16.17 -1.04 13.56
C LYS A 60 -16.47 0.31 14.22
N LEU A 61 -17.62 0.45 14.88
CA LEU A 61 -18.05 1.72 15.45
C LEU A 61 -17.14 2.19 16.58
N THR A 62 -16.78 1.30 17.51
CA THR A 62 -15.92 1.63 18.66
C THR A 62 -14.51 2.02 18.26
N THR A 63 -14.00 1.49 17.13
CA THR A 63 -12.68 1.84 16.59
C THR A 63 -12.67 3.21 15.92
N PHE A 64 -13.77 3.63 15.30
CA PHE A 64 -13.86 4.95 14.63
C PHE A 64 -14.35 6.06 15.56
N ASP A 65 -15.31 5.77 16.45
CA ASP A 65 -15.89 6.72 17.38
C ASP A 65 -16.47 6.01 18.62
N ALA A 66 -15.67 5.94 19.68
CA ALA A 66 -16.07 5.34 20.94
C ALA A 66 -17.18 6.15 21.66
N ALA A 67 -17.24 7.47 21.48
CA ALA A 67 -18.25 8.31 22.11
C ALA A 67 -19.62 8.09 21.46
N LEU A 68 -19.67 8.06 20.13
CA LEU A 68 -20.87 7.71 19.36
C LEU A 68 -21.31 6.27 19.65
N ALA A 69 -20.38 5.32 19.76
CA ALA A 69 -20.69 3.96 20.16
C ALA A 69 -21.38 3.88 21.54
N GLY A 70 -20.86 4.64 22.52
CA GLY A 70 -21.48 4.77 23.84
C GLY A 70 -22.87 5.40 23.79
N ALA A 71 -23.03 6.47 22.99
CA ALA A 71 -24.32 7.13 22.80
C ALA A 71 -25.38 6.23 22.15
N LEU A 72 -24.95 5.29 21.28
CA LEU A 72 -25.82 4.29 20.65
C LEU A 72 -26.12 3.07 21.54
N GLY A 73 -25.67 3.08 22.80
CA GLY A 73 -25.96 2.04 23.79
C GLY A 73 -25.00 0.85 23.77
N PHE A 74 -23.91 0.92 23.01
CA PHE A 74 -22.84 -0.08 23.11
C PHE A 74 -21.97 0.18 24.33
N ALA A 75 -21.19 -0.83 24.74
CA ALA A 75 -20.19 -0.71 25.80
C ALA A 75 -18.77 -0.74 25.20
N PRO A 76 -18.21 0.39 24.71
CA PRO A 76 -16.92 0.43 24.04
C PRO A 76 -15.79 -0.19 24.87
N GLY A 77 -15.78 0.05 26.17
CA GLY A 77 -14.78 -0.50 27.09
C GLY A 77 -14.81 -2.04 27.13
N LEU A 78 -16.00 -2.64 27.21
CA LEU A 78 -16.15 -4.10 27.20
C LEU A 78 -15.65 -4.70 25.88
N ILE A 79 -16.06 -4.12 24.74
CA ILE A 79 -15.63 -4.58 23.41
C ILE A 79 -14.11 -4.47 23.26
N HIS A 80 -13.52 -3.36 23.73
CA HIS A 80 -12.07 -3.17 23.72
C HIS A 80 -11.34 -4.26 24.52
N TYR A 81 -11.76 -4.53 25.77
CA TYR A 81 -11.12 -5.56 26.58
C TYR A 81 -11.31 -6.97 26.02
N LEU A 82 -12.51 -7.30 25.53
CA LEU A 82 -12.75 -8.59 24.87
C LEU A 82 -11.85 -8.77 23.64
N PHE A 83 -11.73 -7.73 22.81
CA PHE A 83 -10.85 -7.76 21.64
C PHE A 83 -9.39 -7.89 22.04
N MET A 84 -8.93 -7.15 23.06
CA MET A 84 -7.55 -7.24 23.56
C MET A 84 -7.23 -8.62 24.13
N THR A 85 -8.15 -9.23 24.89
CA THR A 85 -8.00 -10.61 25.36
C THR A 85 -7.87 -11.58 24.19
N LEU A 86 -8.71 -11.42 23.18
CA LEU A 86 -8.71 -12.27 21.99
C LEU A 86 -7.40 -12.19 21.19
N VAL A 87 -6.91 -10.97 20.97
CA VAL A 87 -5.61 -10.70 20.33
C VAL A 87 -4.47 -11.32 21.15
N SER A 88 -4.50 -11.16 22.48
CA SER A 88 -3.49 -11.74 23.38
C SER A 88 -3.44 -13.27 23.30
N VAL A 89 -4.60 -13.94 23.41
CA VAL A 89 -4.69 -15.41 23.27
C VAL A 89 -4.18 -15.87 21.92
N THR A 90 -4.56 -15.17 20.84
CA THR A 90 -4.12 -15.50 19.49
C THR A 90 -2.61 -15.32 19.31
N ALA A 91 -2.05 -14.21 19.80
CA ALA A 91 -0.62 -13.92 19.68
C ALA A 91 0.23 -14.93 20.45
N VAL A 92 -0.14 -15.25 21.70
CA VAL A 92 0.57 -16.24 22.52
C VAL A 92 0.50 -17.64 21.89
N GLY A 93 -0.68 -18.07 21.44
CA GLY A 93 -0.82 -19.36 20.76
C GLY A 93 -0.03 -19.44 19.45
N ALA A 94 0.00 -18.35 18.69
CA ALA A 94 0.78 -18.27 17.46
C ALA A 94 2.29 -18.27 17.71
N PHE A 95 2.76 -17.61 18.78
CA PHE A 95 4.18 -17.59 19.14
C PHE A 95 4.70 -18.98 19.50
N ASP A 96 3.94 -19.75 20.26
CA ASP A 96 4.28 -21.14 20.60
C ASP A 96 4.33 -22.02 19.34
N ALA A 97 3.35 -21.85 18.45
CA ALA A 97 3.22 -22.64 17.23
C ALA A 97 4.31 -22.36 16.18
N VAL A 98 4.65 -21.08 15.98
CA VAL A 98 5.34 -20.62 14.76
C VAL A 98 6.57 -19.74 15.05
N GLY A 99 6.75 -19.30 16.29
CA GLY A 99 7.86 -18.45 16.69
C GLY A 99 7.60 -16.96 16.56
N SER A 100 8.40 -16.17 17.26
CA SER A 100 8.19 -14.72 17.40
C SER A 100 8.38 -13.93 16.10
N VAL A 101 9.37 -14.29 15.29
CA VAL A 101 9.69 -13.57 14.05
C VAL A 101 8.54 -13.62 13.05
N LEU A 102 8.01 -14.83 12.81
CA LEU A 102 6.97 -15.03 11.81
C LEU A 102 5.63 -14.44 12.26
N VAL A 103 5.30 -14.52 13.56
CA VAL A 103 4.09 -13.88 14.10
C VAL A 103 4.14 -12.37 13.90
N VAL A 104 5.24 -11.71 14.25
CA VAL A 104 5.37 -10.25 14.05
C VAL A 104 5.26 -9.89 12.57
N ALA A 105 5.91 -10.67 11.68
CA ALA A 105 5.83 -10.44 10.24
C ALA A 105 4.39 -10.53 9.72
N LEU A 106 3.66 -11.60 10.08
CA LEU A 106 2.27 -11.83 9.63
C LEU A 106 1.26 -10.89 10.32
N MET A 107 1.55 -10.40 11.52
CA MET A 107 0.69 -9.45 12.22
C MET A 107 0.75 -8.04 11.62
N ILE A 108 1.84 -7.69 10.93
CA ILE A 108 2.07 -6.34 10.42
C ILE A 108 1.94 -6.28 8.90
N ALA A 109 2.70 -7.09 8.16
CA ALA A 109 2.90 -6.88 6.73
C ALA A 109 1.68 -7.20 5.86
N PRO A 110 0.94 -8.32 6.02
CA PRO A 110 -0.29 -8.57 5.26
C PRO A 110 -1.40 -7.54 5.53
N PRO A 111 -1.71 -7.16 6.80
CA PRO A 111 -2.67 -6.08 7.06
C PRO A 111 -2.24 -4.74 6.47
N ALA A 112 -0.96 -4.36 6.59
CA ALA A 112 -0.45 -3.13 6.01
C ALA A 112 -0.52 -3.14 4.47
N SER A 113 -0.23 -4.29 3.84
CA SER A 113 -0.38 -4.48 2.39
C SER A 113 -1.85 -4.33 1.97
N ALA A 114 -2.77 -4.96 2.69
CA ALA A 114 -4.20 -4.87 2.41
C ALA A 114 -4.72 -3.42 2.56
N TYR A 115 -4.22 -2.69 3.56
CA TYR A 115 -4.55 -1.27 3.78
C TYR A 115 -4.12 -0.37 2.61
N LEU A 116 -3.01 -0.70 1.93
CA LEU A 116 -2.57 0.04 0.74
C LEU A 116 -3.44 -0.23 -0.49
N LEU A 117 -4.17 -1.35 -0.52
CA LEU A 117 -4.99 -1.79 -1.64
C LEU A 117 -6.47 -1.40 -1.49
N THR A 118 -6.98 -1.22 -0.27
CA THR A 118 -8.40 -0.91 -0.07
C THR A 118 -8.70 -0.13 1.20
N ASP A 119 -9.71 0.74 1.11
CA ASP A 119 -10.27 1.49 2.26
C ASP A 119 -11.46 0.80 2.93
N ARG A 120 -11.93 -0.34 2.39
CA ARG A 120 -13.10 -1.04 2.94
C ARG A 120 -12.68 -2.14 3.90
N LEU A 121 -13.02 -1.99 5.18
CA LEU A 121 -12.68 -2.93 6.26
C LEU A 121 -12.95 -4.42 5.94
N PRO A 122 -14.12 -4.86 5.39
CA PRO A 122 -14.32 -6.28 5.06
C PRO A 122 -13.34 -6.78 4.00
N ARG A 123 -13.07 -5.96 2.98
CA ARG A 123 -12.12 -6.30 1.92
C ARG A 123 -10.70 -6.33 2.46
N MET A 124 -10.37 -5.44 3.39
CA MET A 124 -9.06 -5.38 4.04
C MET A 124 -8.79 -6.65 4.85
N ILE A 125 -9.77 -7.13 5.63
CA ILE A 125 -9.66 -8.40 6.37
C ILE A 125 -9.44 -9.56 5.38
N GLY A 126 -10.26 -9.65 4.33
CA GLY A 126 -10.14 -10.69 3.31
C GLY A 126 -8.80 -10.69 2.58
N LEU A 127 -8.35 -9.51 2.12
CA LEU A 127 -7.06 -9.34 1.44
C LEU A 127 -5.89 -9.65 2.38
N SER A 128 -5.95 -9.23 3.64
CA SER A 128 -4.89 -9.51 4.62
C SER A 128 -4.71 -11.02 4.82
N MET A 129 -5.82 -11.75 5.00
CA MET A 129 -5.78 -13.22 5.09
C MET A 129 -5.22 -13.85 3.82
N GLY A 130 -5.70 -13.42 2.64
CA GLY A 130 -5.21 -13.93 1.35
C GLY A 130 -3.72 -13.70 1.14
N LEU A 131 -3.24 -12.48 1.40
CA LEU A 131 -1.83 -12.13 1.30
C LEU A 131 -0.97 -12.89 2.30
N GLY A 132 -1.47 -13.10 3.53
CA GLY A 132 -0.81 -13.93 4.54
C GLY A 132 -0.65 -15.38 4.08
N VAL A 133 -1.72 -16.00 3.57
CA VAL A 133 -1.70 -17.37 3.04
C VAL A 133 -0.73 -17.49 1.86
N VAL A 134 -0.80 -16.57 0.89
CA VAL A 134 0.11 -16.56 -0.27
C VAL A 134 1.57 -16.43 0.18
N SER A 135 1.84 -15.54 1.14
CA SER A 135 3.19 -15.33 1.67
C SER A 135 3.72 -16.55 2.42
N ALA A 136 2.88 -17.22 3.20
CA ALA A 136 3.24 -18.43 3.93
C ALA A 136 3.53 -19.60 2.97
N LEU A 137 2.69 -19.81 1.95
CA LEU A 137 2.89 -20.87 0.95
C LEU A 137 4.15 -20.64 0.11
N ALA A 138 4.33 -19.42 -0.40
CA ALA A 138 5.50 -19.08 -1.21
C ALA A 138 6.79 -19.11 -0.37
N GLY A 139 6.73 -18.68 0.89
CA GLY A 139 7.86 -18.73 1.81
C GLY A 139 8.22 -20.16 2.25
N TYR A 140 7.24 -21.04 2.45
CA TYR A 140 7.50 -22.47 2.66
C TYR A 140 8.20 -23.10 1.47
N TRP A 141 7.72 -22.83 0.25
CA TRP A 141 8.33 -23.34 -0.97
C TRP A 141 9.77 -22.84 -1.15
N MET A 142 10.02 -21.58 -0.79
CA MET A 142 11.36 -20.98 -0.78
C MET A 142 12.27 -21.66 0.24
N SER A 143 11.77 -21.91 1.46
CA SER A 143 12.52 -22.62 2.51
C SER A 143 12.92 -24.02 2.04
N TRP A 144 11.99 -24.75 1.41
CA TRP A 144 12.27 -26.08 0.88
C TRP A 144 13.31 -26.07 -0.25
N LEU A 145 13.25 -25.09 -1.15
CA LEU A 145 14.17 -25.00 -2.28
C LEU A 145 15.59 -24.60 -1.87
N LEU A 146 15.72 -23.74 -0.85
CA LEU A 146 17.00 -23.21 -0.39
C LEU A 146 17.58 -23.95 0.82
N ASP A 147 16.84 -24.88 1.41
CA ASP A 147 17.17 -25.57 2.67
C ASP A 147 17.47 -24.60 3.82
N VAL A 148 16.60 -23.59 3.98
CA VAL A 148 16.71 -22.52 4.99
C VAL A 148 15.52 -22.58 5.96
N SER A 149 15.64 -21.94 7.12
CA SER A 149 14.58 -21.82 8.13
C SER A 149 13.21 -21.45 7.55
N ILE A 150 12.19 -22.29 7.84
CA ILE A 150 10.81 -22.11 7.39
C ILE A 150 10.23 -20.78 7.84
N ALA A 151 10.34 -20.48 9.14
CA ALA A 151 9.81 -19.25 9.73
C ALA A 151 10.49 -18.00 9.13
N GLY A 152 11.81 -18.06 8.94
CA GLY A 152 12.58 -17.01 8.30
C GLY A 152 12.14 -16.77 6.85
N SER A 153 12.07 -17.81 6.03
CA SER A 153 11.68 -17.69 4.62
C SER A 153 10.25 -17.20 4.44
N MET A 154 9.30 -17.63 5.28
CA MET A 154 7.93 -17.09 5.30
C MET A 154 7.90 -15.61 5.69
N ALA A 155 8.66 -15.20 6.71
CA ALA A 155 8.75 -13.79 7.09
C ALA A 155 9.36 -12.93 5.97
N THR A 156 10.43 -13.40 5.34
CA THR A 156 11.05 -12.74 4.18
C THR A 156 10.07 -12.61 3.02
N MET A 157 9.36 -13.68 2.66
CA MET A 157 8.39 -13.64 1.57
C MET A 157 7.22 -12.69 1.88
N THR A 158 6.79 -12.62 3.14
CA THR A 158 5.79 -11.64 3.59
C THR A 158 6.29 -10.21 3.38
N GLY A 159 7.57 -9.94 3.69
CA GLY A 159 8.22 -8.66 3.41
C GLY A 159 8.30 -8.34 1.91
N VAL A 160 8.62 -9.32 1.06
CA VAL A 160 8.65 -9.17 -0.40
C VAL A 160 7.26 -8.83 -0.95
N VAL A 161 6.23 -9.56 -0.52
CA VAL A 161 4.83 -9.28 -0.92
C VAL A 161 4.42 -7.88 -0.49
N PHE A 162 4.74 -7.47 0.74
CA PHE A 162 4.49 -6.10 1.20
C PHE A 162 5.21 -5.07 0.35
N LEU A 163 6.50 -5.28 0.03
CA LEU A 163 7.28 -4.36 -0.78
C LEU A 163 6.70 -4.22 -2.19
N LEU A 164 6.28 -5.33 -2.80
CA LEU A 164 5.63 -5.32 -4.12
C LEU A 164 4.31 -4.53 -4.08
N VAL A 165 3.48 -4.77 -3.07
CA VAL A 165 2.23 -4.02 -2.89
C VAL A 165 2.52 -2.54 -2.63
N PHE A 166 3.49 -2.22 -1.80
CA PHE A 166 3.90 -0.84 -1.50
C PHE A 166 4.41 -0.08 -2.72
N LEU A 167 5.11 -0.74 -3.62
CA LEU A 167 5.58 -0.13 -4.87
C LEU A 167 4.43 0.04 -5.88
N LEU A 168 3.57 -0.96 -6.01
CA LEU A 168 2.61 -1.09 -7.13
C LEU A 168 1.17 -0.67 -6.78
N ALA A 169 0.86 -0.38 -5.51
CA ALA A 169 -0.50 -0.05 -5.10
C ALA A 169 -1.06 1.15 -5.92
N PRO A 170 -2.29 1.05 -6.43
CA PRO A 170 -2.81 1.95 -7.46
C PRO A 170 -3.02 3.40 -7.00
N GLU A 171 -3.42 3.60 -5.74
CA GLU A 171 -3.68 4.95 -5.20
C GLU A 171 -2.58 5.43 -4.24
N ARG A 172 -2.00 4.49 -3.48
CA ARG A 172 -1.08 4.78 -2.37
C ARG A 172 0.35 4.31 -2.62
N GLY A 173 0.61 3.64 -3.74
CA GLY A 173 1.92 3.12 -4.07
C GLY A 173 2.88 4.22 -4.54
N LEU A 174 4.17 4.02 -4.30
CA LEU A 174 5.21 4.97 -4.69
C LEU A 174 5.20 5.26 -6.20
N VAL A 175 4.98 4.23 -7.02
CA VAL A 175 4.94 4.38 -8.49
C VAL A 175 3.72 5.20 -8.93
N ALA A 176 2.56 4.96 -8.32
CA ALA A 176 1.35 5.72 -8.62
C ALA A 176 1.52 7.21 -8.28
N ILE A 177 2.10 7.50 -7.11
CA ILE A 177 2.39 8.87 -6.66
C ILE A 177 3.39 9.55 -7.62
N ALA A 178 4.48 8.86 -7.97
CA ALA A 178 5.49 9.39 -8.89
C ALA A 178 4.91 9.68 -10.28
N ARG A 179 4.10 8.75 -10.83
CA ARG A 179 3.42 8.93 -12.12
C ARG A 179 2.43 10.09 -12.08
N ARG A 180 1.64 10.22 -11.00
CA ARG A 180 0.69 11.32 -10.84
C ARG A 180 1.41 12.67 -10.78
N ARG A 181 2.50 12.78 -10.01
CA ARG A 181 3.33 14.00 -9.94
C ARG A 181 3.95 14.35 -11.28
N ALA A 182 4.49 13.35 -11.99
CA ALA A 182 5.05 13.56 -13.32
C ALA A 182 3.99 14.09 -14.29
N ARG A 183 2.81 13.47 -14.31
CA ARG A 183 1.68 13.91 -15.15
C ARG A 183 1.22 15.32 -14.80
N GLN A 184 1.05 15.63 -13.52
CA GLN A 184 0.69 16.97 -13.05
C GLN A 184 1.73 18.02 -13.43
N ARG A 185 3.02 17.70 -13.35
CA ARG A 185 4.11 18.58 -13.80
C ARG A 185 4.02 18.87 -15.30
N TRP A 186 3.71 17.84 -16.11
CA TRP A 186 3.52 17.99 -17.56
C TRP A 186 2.29 18.85 -17.89
N GLU A 187 1.15 18.57 -17.25
CA GLU A 187 -0.08 19.33 -17.44
C GLU A 187 0.13 20.80 -17.04
N PHE A 188 0.76 21.05 -15.89
CA PHE A 188 1.09 22.41 -15.44
C PHE A 188 1.99 23.15 -16.43
N ALA A 189 3.04 22.49 -16.95
CA ALA A 189 3.93 23.10 -17.93
C ALA A 189 3.19 23.44 -19.24
N GLN A 190 2.34 22.55 -19.76
CA GLN A 190 1.54 22.83 -20.95
C GLN A 190 0.56 23.99 -20.73
N THR A 191 -0.08 24.07 -19.57
CA THR A 191 -0.97 25.18 -19.22
C THR A 191 -0.20 26.50 -19.12
N MET A 192 0.96 26.52 -18.45
CA MET A 192 1.81 27.72 -18.35
C MET A 192 2.28 28.20 -19.72
N LEU A 193 2.67 27.29 -20.62
CA LEU A 193 3.04 27.62 -21.99
C LEU A 193 1.86 28.24 -22.74
N ALA A 194 0.66 27.65 -22.59
CA ALA A 194 -0.53 28.14 -23.27
C ALA A 194 -0.94 29.55 -22.77
N ILE A 195 -0.86 29.80 -21.45
CA ILE A 195 -1.12 31.12 -20.87
C ILE A 195 -0.09 32.14 -21.35
N HIS A 196 1.19 31.78 -21.37
CA HIS A 196 2.26 32.66 -21.86
C HIS A 196 2.01 33.06 -23.32
N LEU A 197 1.75 32.09 -24.20
CA LEU A 197 1.45 32.38 -25.61
C LEU A 197 0.19 33.23 -25.78
N LEU A 198 -0.86 32.98 -24.98
CA LEU A 198 -2.09 33.79 -25.02
C LEU A 198 -1.82 35.24 -24.64
N ASN A 199 -1.01 35.46 -23.61
CA ASN A 199 -0.73 36.80 -23.09
C ASN A 199 0.16 37.61 -24.05
N HIS A 200 1.03 36.95 -24.81
CA HIS A 200 1.88 37.59 -25.82
C HIS A 200 1.28 37.59 -27.23
N GLU A 201 0.11 36.97 -27.47
CA GLU A 201 -0.50 36.87 -28.81
C GLU A 201 -0.80 38.23 -29.45
N ALA A 202 -1.13 39.24 -28.64
CA ALA A 202 -1.43 40.60 -29.05
C ALA A 202 -0.25 41.59 -28.89
N SER A 203 0.94 41.12 -28.49
CA SER A 203 2.12 41.99 -28.35
C SER A 203 2.73 42.31 -29.73
N PRO A 204 3.28 43.52 -29.93
CA PRO A 204 3.99 43.85 -31.18
C PRO A 204 5.29 43.04 -31.36
N GLU A 205 5.78 42.37 -30.32
CA GLU A 205 7.01 41.57 -30.30
C GLU A 205 6.74 40.05 -30.34
N ALA A 206 5.48 39.65 -30.54
CA ALA A 206 5.03 38.27 -30.51
C ALA A 206 5.77 37.34 -31.48
N GLU A 207 6.30 37.87 -32.59
CA GLU A 207 7.09 37.09 -33.55
C GLU A 207 8.43 36.60 -33.01
N VAL A 208 8.99 37.29 -32.01
CA VAL A 208 10.27 36.95 -31.38
C VAL A 208 10.02 36.23 -30.05
N GLU A 209 9.12 36.77 -29.22
CA GLU A 209 8.82 36.24 -27.88
C GLU A 209 8.13 34.87 -27.92
N SER A 210 7.32 34.57 -28.94
CA SER A 210 6.60 33.29 -29.07
C SER A 210 7.44 32.19 -29.75
N ARG A 211 8.77 32.26 -29.70
CA ARG A 211 9.67 31.23 -30.26
C ARG A 211 10.19 30.29 -29.18
N GLU A 212 10.42 29.04 -29.55
CA GLU A 212 10.97 28.00 -28.65
C GLU A 212 12.28 28.45 -27.97
N ALA A 213 13.13 29.20 -28.67
CA ALA A 213 14.41 29.71 -28.16
C ALA A 213 14.27 30.72 -27.01
N HIS A 214 13.20 31.54 -27.00
CA HIS A 214 12.98 32.58 -25.99
C HIS A 214 12.19 32.09 -24.76
N LEU A 215 11.64 30.87 -24.81
CA LEU A 215 10.93 30.28 -23.66
C LEU A 215 11.83 30.15 -22.42
N HIS A 216 13.13 29.98 -22.59
CA HIS A 216 14.09 29.94 -21.47
C HIS A 216 14.15 31.27 -20.71
N GLU A 217 14.04 32.40 -21.41
CA GLU A 217 14.19 33.73 -20.82
C GLU A 217 12.96 34.13 -20.00
N HIS A 218 11.76 33.87 -20.53
CA HIS A 218 10.49 34.27 -19.89
C HIS A 218 9.97 33.26 -18.87
N LEU A 219 10.12 31.95 -19.13
CA LEU A 219 9.61 30.89 -18.24
C LEU A 219 10.70 30.27 -17.35
N ARG A 220 11.97 30.64 -17.53
CA ARG A 220 13.14 30.08 -16.81
C ARG A 220 13.23 28.57 -16.87
N TRP A 221 12.73 27.97 -17.95
CA TRP A 221 12.79 26.53 -18.18
C TRP A 221 14.11 26.13 -18.82
N GLU A 222 14.68 25.01 -18.39
CA GLU A 222 15.84 24.43 -19.07
C GLU A 222 15.50 24.15 -20.55
N PRO A 223 16.41 24.44 -21.51
CA PRO A 223 16.09 24.37 -22.93
C PRO A 223 15.46 23.03 -23.32
N ASP A 224 16.05 21.91 -22.89
CA ASP A 224 15.54 20.57 -23.19
C ASP A 224 14.12 20.32 -22.68
N PHE A 225 13.80 20.83 -21.49
CA PHE A 225 12.45 20.73 -20.95
C PHE A 225 11.46 21.55 -21.78
N ALA A 226 11.82 22.79 -22.15
CA ALA A 226 10.98 23.64 -23.00
C ALA A 226 10.69 22.97 -24.36
N ARG A 227 11.71 22.38 -25.00
CA ARG A 227 11.53 21.65 -26.28
C ARG A 227 10.56 20.48 -26.14
N GLN A 228 10.66 19.72 -25.05
CA GLN A 228 9.77 18.59 -24.82
C GLN A 228 8.33 19.03 -24.54
N VAL A 229 8.13 20.12 -23.79
CA VAL A 229 6.79 20.69 -23.52
C VAL A 229 6.14 21.18 -24.81
N VAL A 230 6.88 21.90 -25.65
CA VAL A 230 6.42 22.36 -26.97
C VAL A 230 6.01 21.18 -27.84
N ARG A 231 6.89 20.19 -28.03
CA ARG A 231 6.58 18.97 -28.82
C ARG A 231 5.38 18.22 -28.26
N GLY A 232 5.24 18.14 -26.95
CA GLY A 232 4.09 17.53 -26.29
C GLY A 232 2.80 18.28 -26.61
N ALA A 233 2.83 19.61 -26.58
CA ALA A 233 1.69 20.47 -26.85
C ALA A 233 1.31 20.51 -28.33
N GLU A 234 2.26 20.36 -29.25
CA GLU A 234 2.00 20.13 -30.68
C GLU A 234 1.24 18.82 -30.89
N ARG A 235 1.69 17.74 -30.25
CA ARG A 235 1.06 16.41 -30.36
C ARG A 235 -0.36 16.37 -29.80
N THR A 236 -0.64 17.14 -28.75
CA THR A 236 -1.99 17.25 -28.17
C THR A 236 -2.87 18.29 -28.88
N GLY A 237 -2.34 18.97 -29.91
CA GLY A 237 -3.06 19.95 -30.71
C GLY A 237 -3.35 21.26 -29.99
N LEU A 238 -2.59 21.59 -28.93
CA LEU A 238 -2.70 22.87 -28.21
C LEU A 238 -2.02 24.01 -28.97
N LEU A 239 -0.99 23.71 -29.75
CA LEU A 239 -0.23 24.70 -30.50
C LEU A 239 0.25 24.18 -31.85
N THR A 240 0.53 25.11 -32.75
CA THR A 240 1.03 24.87 -34.11
C THR A 240 2.20 25.80 -34.40
N ARG A 241 3.17 25.34 -35.21
CA ARG A 241 4.22 26.22 -35.72
C ARG A 241 3.71 26.99 -36.93
N ALA A 242 3.71 28.31 -36.83
CA ALA A 242 3.49 29.22 -37.94
C ALA A 242 4.81 29.49 -38.70
N ALA A 243 4.75 30.28 -39.77
CA ALA A 243 5.93 30.67 -40.54
C ALA A 243 6.99 31.34 -39.62
N GLY A 244 8.26 30.97 -39.80
CA GLY A 244 9.37 31.52 -39.01
C GLY A 244 9.55 30.93 -37.60
N GLU A 245 9.13 29.68 -37.36
CA GLU A 245 9.24 28.97 -36.08
C GLU A 245 8.44 29.58 -34.91
N ARG A 246 7.52 30.50 -35.21
CA ARG A 246 6.60 31.08 -34.22
C ARG A 246 5.62 30.03 -33.70
N LEU A 247 5.52 29.89 -32.39
CA LEU A 247 4.50 29.07 -31.74
C LEU A 247 3.20 29.86 -31.68
N ALA A 248 2.13 29.31 -32.26
CA ALA A 248 0.80 29.90 -32.24
C ALA A 248 -0.19 28.93 -31.58
N LEU A 249 -1.11 29.46 -30.78
CA LEU A 249 -2.16 28.65 -30.16
C LEU A 249 -3.20 28.23 -31.20
N THR A 250 -3.66 26.98 -31.10
CA THR A 250 -4.88 26.55 -31.79
C THR A 250 -6.11 27.10 -31.05
N GLU A 251 -7.29 27.05 -31.65
CA GLU A 251 -8.54 27.38 -30.95
C GLU A 251 -8.71 26.57 -29.66
N ARG A 252 -8.30 25.29 -29.69
CA ARG A 252 -8.30 24.41 -28.52
C ARG A 252 -7.32 24.90 -27.44
N GLY A 253 -6.10 25.28 -27.83
CA GLY A 253 -5.12 25.84 -26.90
C GLY A 253 -5.57 27.16 -26.29
N ARG A 254 -6.21 28.02 -27.09
CA ARG A 254 -6.75 29.31 -26.65
C ARG A 254 -7.89 29.14 -25.65
N ALA A 255 -8.80 28.19 -25.90
CA ALA A 255 -9.87 27.83 -24.96
C ALA A 255 -9.30 27.30 -23.64
N ALA A 256 -8.34 26.37 -23.69
CA ALA A 256 -7.71 25.81 -22.50
C ALA A 256 -6.95 26.87 -21.67
N ALA A 257 -6.26 27.81 -22.33
CA ALA A 257 -5.58 28.91 -21.64
C ALA A 257 -6.58 29.86 -20.96
N ARG A 258 -7.69 30.20 -21.61
CA ARG A 258 -8.74 31.07 -21.03
C ARG A 258 -9.43 30.43 -19.82
N GLU A 259 -9.74 29.14 -19.92
CA GLU A 259 -10.29 28.35 -18.82
C GLU A 259 -9.34 28.36 -17.60
N ALA A 260 -8.03 28.17 -17.83
CA ALA A 260 -7.04 28.18 -16.77
C ALA A 260 -6.84 29.54 -16.08
N VAL A 261 -7.05 30.65 -16.78
CA VAL A 261 -6.97 32.02 -16.23
C VAL A 261 -8.29 32.44 -15.55
N GLY A 262 -9.33 31.61 -15.61
CA GLY A 262 -10.64 31.92 -15.02
C GLY A 262 -11.46 32.94 -15.81
N VAL A 263 -11.03 33.27 -17.04
CA VAL A 263 -11.76 34.17 -17.94
C VAL A 263 -12.73 33.30 -18.75
N SER A 264 -13.85 32.93 -18.12
CA SER A 264 -14.98 32.36 -18.83
C SER A 264 -15.65 33.50 -19.59
N GLY A 265 -15.58 33.47 -20.92
CA GLY A 265 -16.22 34.46 -21.80
C GLY A 265 -17.74 34.38 -21.77
#